data_AF-A0A843C6N6-F1
#
_entry.id   AF-A0A843C6N6-F1
#
_cell.length_a   1.000
_cell.length_b   1.000
_cell.length_c   1.000
_cell.angle_alpha   90.00
_cell.angle_beta   90.00
_cell.angle_gamma   90.00
#
_symmetry.space_group_name_H-M   'P 1'
#
loop_
_entity.id
_entity.type
_entity.pdbx_description
1 polymer ?
#
loop_
_entity_poly.entity_id
_entity_poly.type
_entity_poly.pdbx_seq_one_letter_code
_entity_poly.pdbx_strand_id
1 'polypeptide(L)'
;MERIECAFCDAMGLDPFKIPSPLSKCQVCWGRGTVSVSVREKTIKCVYCNGSGAHPELRLTCPVCWGKGVVAVENQTMRCPECGGSGKAPESKLPCLRCDGKGVIARSD
;
A
#
# COMPACT_ATOMS: atom_id res chain seq x y z
N MET A 1 -4.02 21.31 12.81
CA MET A 1 -4.29 19.87 12.99
C MET A 1 -5.75 19.66 12.65
N GLU A 2 -6.02 18.86 11.64
CA GLU A 2 -7.37 18.62 11.11
C GLU A 2 -7.88 17.28 11.63
N ARG A 3 -9.17 17.19 11.99
CA ARG A 3 -9.80 15.90 12.29
C ARG A 3 -10.58 15.45 11.07
N ILE A 4 -10.31 14.24 10.64
CA ILE A 4 -11.03 13.58 9.56
C ILE A 4 -11.62 12.27 10.04
N GLU A 5 -12.61 11.77 9.32
CA GLU A 5 -13.20 10.46 9.56
C GLU A 5 -12.15 9.35 9.43
N CYS A 6 -12.26 8.35 10.30
CA CYS A 6 -11.36 7.21 10.27
C CYS A 6 -11.77 6.27 9.14
N ALA A 7 -11.07 6.36 8.01
CA ALA A 7 -11.30 5.53 6.82
C ALA A 7 -11.15 4.03 7.08
N PHE A 8 -10.30 3.61 8.03
CA PHE A 8 -10.13 2.18 8.32
C PHE A 8 -11.41 1.52 8.86
N CYS A 9 -12.24 2.28 9.57
CA CYS A 9 -13.47 1.77 10.18
C CYS A 9 -14.71 2.53 9.73
N ASP A 10 -14.63 3.26 8.62
CA ASP A 10 -15.72 4.08 8.06
C ASP A 10 -16.45 4.89 9.14
N ALA A 11 -15.67 5.60 9.96
CA ALA A 11 -16.13 6.42 11.10
C ALA A 11 -16.89 5.68 12.24
N MET A 12 -17.10 4.37 12.16
CA MET A 12 -17.85 3.61 13.16
C MET A 12 -17.18 3.55 14.54
N GLY A 13 -15.85 3.65 14.58
CA GLY A 13 -15.06 3.46 15.80
C GLY A 13 -14.92 1.98 16.24
N LEU A 14 -15.50 1.03 15.52
CA LEU A 14 -15.38 -0.40 15.81
C LEU A 14 -14.37 -1.09 14.87
N ASP A 15 -13.80 -2.21 15.30
CA ASP A 15 -12.95 -3.04 14.46
C ASP A 15 -13.78 -3.62 13.30
N PRO A 16 -13.41 -3.36 12.02
CA PRO A 16 -14.18 -3.84 10.86
C PRO A 16 -14.27 -5.36 10.79
N PHE A 17 -13.28 -6.07 11.33
CA PHE A 17 -13.19 -7.53 11.33
C PHE A 17 -13.88 -8.15 12.55
N LYS A 18 -14.32 -7.32 13.51
CA LYS A 18 -15.03 -7.76 14.73
C LYS A 18 -14.21 -8.74 15.57
N ILE A 19 -12.89 -8.52 15.64
CA ILE A 19 -11.94 -9.38 16.37
C ILE A 19 -11.44 -8.63 17.62
N PRO A 20 -11.44 -9.24 18.83
CA PRO A 20 -11.94 -10.59 19.16
C PRO A 20 -13.47 -10.69 19.30
N SER A 21 -14.20 -9.57 19.25
CA SER A 21 -15.67 -9.54 19.30
C SER A 21 -16.26 -8.38 18.49
N PRO A 22 -17.59 -8.37 18.21
CA PRO A 22 -18.26 -7.24 17.55
C PRO A 22 -18.18 -5.89 18.27
N LEU A 23 -17.84 -5.88 19.57
CA LEU A 23 -17.70 -4.66 20.38
C LEU A 23 -16.25 -4.13 20.40
N SER A 24 -15.34 -4.76 19.66
CA SER A 24 -13.92 -4.40 19.67
C SER A 24 -13.74 -3.00 19.06
N LYS A 25 -12.95 -2.16 19.73
CA LYS A 25 -12.65 -0.81 19.25
C LYS A 25 -11.72 -0.88 18.05
N CYS A 26 -11.91 0.04 17.11
CA CYS A 26 -11.02 0.21 15.95
C CYS A 26 -9.58 0.45 16.42
N GLN A 27 -8.65 -0.35 15.91
CA GLN A 27 -7.20 -0.28 16.21
C GLN A 27 -6.52 1.02 15.73
N VAL A 28 -7.11 1.73 14.76
CA VAL A 28 -6.53 2.96 14.20
C VAL A 28 -6.98 4.18 15.00
N CYS A 29 -8.29 4.37 15.17
CA CYS A 29 -8.84 5.54 15.86
C CYS A 29 -9.12 5.33 17.35
N TRP A 30 -8.96 4.10 17.85
CA TRP A 30 -9.18 3.72 19.26
C TRP A 30 -10.61 3.96 19.75
N GLY A 31 -11.61 3.74 18.91
CA GLY A 31 -13.02 3.94 19.26
C GLY A 31 -13.58 5.32 18.94
N ARG A 32 -12.76 6.27 18.45
CA ARG A 32 -13.18 7.66 18.26
C ARG A 32 -13.96 7.93 16.97
N GLY A 33 -13.89 7.03 15.99
CA GLY A 33 -14.43 7.26 14.64
C GLY A 33 -13.67 8.31 13.82
N THR A 34 -12.70 9.02 14.40
CA THR A 34 -11.94 10.10 13.76
C THR A 34 -10.45 10.01 14.08
N VAL A 35 -9.60 10.56 13.20
CA VAL A 35 -8.14 10.66 13.37
C VAL A 35 -7.68 12.11 13.17
N SER A 36 -6.62 12.49 13.89
CA SER A 36 -6.00 13.81 13.78
C SER A 36 -4.84 13.75 12.79
N VAL A 37 -4.89 14.59 11.76
CA VAL A 37 -3.84 14.68 10.72
C VAL A 37 -3.19 16.07 10.76
N SER A 38 -1.87 16.10 10.56
CA SER A 38 -1.12 17.35 10.41
C SER A 38 -0.91 17.62 8.92
N VAL A 39 -1.55 18.66 8.40
CA VAL A 39 -1.30 19.17 7.05
C VAL A 39 -0.03 20.02 7.11
N ARG A 40 0.98 19.66 6.32
CA ARG A 40 2.20 20.47 6.16
C ARG A 40 2.07 21.31 4.90
N GLU A 41 2.22 22.62 5.03
CA GLU A 41 2.09 23.55 3.90
C GLU A 41 3.29 23.50 2.95
N LYS A 42 4.48 23.13 3.45
CA LYS A 42 5.72 23.08 2.66
C LYS A 42 6.15 21.64 2.44
N THR A 43 5.86 21.12 1.25
CA THR A 43 6.34 19.82 0.79
C THR A 43 7.12 19.96 -0.52
N ILE A 44 8.05 19.04 -0.76
CA ILE A 44 8.79 18.94 -2.02
C ILE A 44 8.57 17.56 -2.63
N LYS A 45 8.66 17.47 -3.96
CA LYS A 45 8.57 16.21 -4.70
C LYS A 45 9.64 15.24 -4.19
N CYS A 46 9.23 14.02 -3.86
CA CYS A 46 10.18 12.98 -3.45
C CYS A 46 11.03 12.59 -4.66
N VAL A 47 12.33 12.94 -4.62
CA VAL A 47 13.27 12.65 -5.71
C VAL A 47 13.46 11.15 -5.91
N TYR A 48 13.48 10.37 -4.82
CA TYR A 48 13.71 8.92 -4.87
C TYR A 48 12.66 8.18 -5.71
N CYS A 49 11.37 8.48 -5.54
CA CYS A 49 10.29 7.90 -6.36
C CYS A 49 9.87 8.81 -7.53
N ASN A 50 10.56 9.93 -7.76
CA ASN A 50 10.16 10.97 -8.70
C ASN A 50 8.66 11.36 -8.60
N GLY A 51 8.14 11.44 -7.36
CA GLY A 51 6.75 11.81 -7.08
C GLY A 51 5.69 10.73 -7.28
N SER A 52 6.05 9.52 -7.73
CA SER A 52 5.05 8.46 -7.93
C SER A 52 4.47 7.91 -6.64
N GLY A 53 5.22 8.03 -5.52
CA GLY A 53 4.88 7.34 -4.28
C GLY A 53 5.11 5.82 -4.34
N ALA A 54 5.48 5.26 -5.49
CA ALA A 54 5.82 3.85 -5.61
C ALA A 54 7.30 3.63 -5.31
N HIS A 55 7.65 2.50 -4.71
CA HIS A 55 9.04 2.11 -4.56
C HIS A 55 9.66 1.84 -5.94
N PRO A 56 10.68 2.60 -6.37
CA PRO A 56 11.36 2.37 -7.63
C PRO A 56 12.08 1.02 -7.61
N GLU A 57 12.14 0.32 -8.74
CA GLU A 57 13.04 -0.83 -8.91
C GLU A 57 12.79 -2.02 -7.97
N LEU A 58 11.55 -2.50 -7.85
CA LEU A 58 11.32 -3.74 -7.13
C LEU A 58 11.64 -4.94 -7.99
N ARG A 59 12.74 -5.62 -7.62
CA ARG A 59 13.11 -6.97 -8.08
C ARG A 59 12.21 -8.04 -7.46
N LEU A 60 10.92 -7.75 -7.31
CA LEU A 60 9.95 -8.72 -6.82
C LEU A 60 9.62 -9.68 -7.93
N THR A 61 9.73 -10.96 -7.61
CA THR A 61 9.26 -12.02 -8.48
C THR A 61 7.74 -11.99 -8.54
N CYS A 62 7.19 -12.30 -9.72
CA CYS A 62 5.76 -12.51 -9.87
C CYS A 62 5.32 -13.63 -8.91
N PRO A 63 4.37 -13.39 -7.98
CA PRO A 63 3.98 -14.38 -6.99
C PRO A 63 3.23 -15.57 -7.58
N VAL A 64 2.67 -15.41 -8.80
CA VAL A 64 1.94 -16.48 -9.50
C VAL A 64 2.91 -17.51 -10.08
N CYS A 65 3.96 -17.06 -10.78
CA CYS A 65 4.93 -17.95 -11.41
C CYS A 65 6.24 -18.10 -10.63
N TRP A 66 6.37 -17.43 -9.48
CA TRP A 66 7.57 -17.41 -8.64
C TRP A 66 8.85 -17.05 -9.41
N GLY A 67 8.73 -16.10 -10.34
CA GLY A 67 9.86 -15.63 -11.15
C GLY A 67 10.15 -16.44 -12.42
N LYS A 68 9.45 -17.55 -12.66
CA LYS A 68 9.72 -18.43 -13.82
C LYS A 68 9.25 -17.86 -15.16
N GLY A 69 8.30 -16.93 -15.15
CA GLY A 69 7.64 -16.42 -16.36
C GLY A 69 6.63 -17.39 -17.00
N VAL A 70 6.51 -18.61 -16.47
CA VAL A 70 5.58 -19.63 -16.96
C VAL A 70 4.86 -20.30 -15.80
N VAL A 71 3.68 -20.83 -16.07
CA VAL A 71 2.89 -21.67 -15.16
C VAL A 71 2.59 -23.00 -15.84
N ALA A 72 2.44 -24.06 -15.04
CA ALA A 72 2.03 -25.38 -15.53
C ALA A 72 0.57 -25.62 -15.16
N VAL A 73 -0.26 -25.94 -16.17
CA VAL A 73 -1.68 -26.28 -16.02
C VAL A 73 -1.94 -27.49 -16.89
N GLU A 74 -2.55 -28.55 -16.35
CA GLU A 74 -2.94 -29.76 -17.09
C GLU A 74 -1.81 -30.35 -17.98
N ASN A 75 -0.60 -30.45 -17.41
CA ASN A 75 0.61 -30.95 -18.10
C ASN A 75 1.11 -30.10 -19.28
N GLN A 76 0.59 -28.89 -19.46
CA GLN A 76 1.09 -27.91 -20.42
C GLN A 76 1.72 -26.73 -19.70
N THR A 77 2.77 -26.16 -20.30
CA THR A 77 3.33 -24.89 -19.82
C THR A 77 2.78 -23.75 -20.66
N MET A 78 2.39 -22.68 -20.00
CA MET A 78 1.95 -21.46 -20.68
C MET A 78 2.64 -20.25 -20.08
N ARG A 79 2.76 -19.20 -20.89
CA ARG A 79 3.26 -17.88 -20.44
C ARG A 79 2.40 -17.40 -19.28
N CYS A 80 3.02 -16.98 -18.19
CA CYS A 80 2.29 -16.54 -17.01
C CYS A 80 1.41 -15.33 -17.35
N PRO A 81 0.08 -15.43 -17.18
CA PRO A 81 -0.86 -14.39 -17.60
C PRO A 81 -0.69 -13.10 -16.77
N GLU A 82 -0.33 -13.25 -15.49
CA GLU A 82 -0.16 -12.12 -14.57
C GLU A 82 1.02 -11.21 -14.97
N CYS A 83 2.19 -11.79 -15.22
CA CYS A 83 3.40 -11.01 -15.52
C CYS A 83 3.72 -10.89 -17.01
N GLY A 84 2.85 -11.43 -17.87
CA GLY A 84 3.10 -11.54 -19.30
C GLY A 84 4.45 -12.19 -19.58
N GLY A 85 4.85 -13.21 -18.83
CA GLY A 85 6.13 -13.93 -19.00
C GLY A 85 7.40 -13.21 -18.56
N SER A 86 7.33 -12.00 -18.01
CA SER A 86 8.53 -11.29 -17.52
C SER A 86 9.14 -11.92 -16.26
N GLY A 87 8.36 -12.73 -15.53
CA GLY A 87 8.73 -13.23 -14.21
C GLY A 87 8.75 -12.16 -13.12
N LYS A 88 8.48 -10.89 -13.45
CA LYS A 88 8.47 -9.76 -12.52
C LYS A 88 7.05 -9.51 -12.02
N ALA A 89 6.91 -9.09 -10.77
CA ALA A 89 5.62 -8.64 -10.27
C ALA A 89 5.14 -7.43 -11.11
N PRO A 90 3.97 -7.50 -11.75
CA PRO A 90 3.40 -6.35 -12.44
C PRO A 90 3.13 -5.26 -11.40
N GLU A 91 3.72 -4.09 -11.59
CA GLU A 91 3.61 -2.91 -10.72
C GLU A 91 3.57 -3.23 -9.23
N SER A 92 4.74 -3.42 -8.65
CA SER A 92 4.86 -3.56 -7.21
C SER A 92 4.23 -2.35 -6.50
N LYS A 93 3.05 -2.53 -5.92
CA LYS A 93 2.30 -1.52 -5.14
C LYS A 93 2.97 -1.17 -3.81
N LEU A 94 4.25 -1.50 -3.62
CA LEU A 94 4.92 -1.15 -2.38
C LEU A 94 5.13 0.37 -2.35
N PRO A 95 4.77 1.00 -1.23
CA PRO A 95 4.97 2.42 -1.08
C PRO A 95 6.46 2.73 -1.07
N CYS A 96 6.81 3.88 -1.64
CA CYS A 96 8.13 4.45 -1.52
C CYS A 96 8.45 4.66 -0.03
N LEU A 97 9.45 3.92 0.47
CA LEU A 97 9.85 3.96 1.87
C LEU A 97 10.50 5.29 2.30
N ARG A 98 10.84 6.16 1.34
CA ARG A 98 11.37 7.51 1.62
C ARG A 98 10.27 8.54 1.88
N CYS A 99 9.06 8.33 1.34
CA CYS A 99 7.95 9.27 1.48
C CYS A 99 6.67 8.61 2.01
N ASP A 100 6.76 7.38 2.54
CA ASP A 100 5.63 6.56 2.98
C ASP A 100 4.52 6.42 1.93
N GLY A 101 4.90 6.41 0.65
CA GLY A 101 3.94 6.35 -0.45
C GLY A 101 3.28 7.68 -0.85
N LYS A 102 3.58 8.80 -0.18
CA LYS A 102 2.92 10.10 -0.42
C LYS A 102 3.37 10.80 -1.71
N GLY A 103 4.49 10.38 -2.30
CA GLY A 103 5.12 11.08 -3.45
C GLY A 103 5.82 12.39 -3.09
N VAL A 104 5.66 12.90 -1.86
CA VAL A 104 6.28 14.13 -1.37
C VAL A 104 6.92 13.92 0.00
N ILE A 105 7.95 14.70 0.30
CA ILE A 105 8.57 14.76 1.62
C ILE A 105 8.46 16.19 2.18
N ALA A 106 8.50 16.31 3.50
CA ALA A 106 8.53 17.63 4.12
C ALA A 106 9.84 18.33 3.77
N ARG A 107 9.76 19.62 3.46
CA ARG A 107 10.96 20.44 3.30
C ARG A 107 11.55 20.67 4.69
N SER A 108 12.78 20.21 4.90
CA SER A 108 13.60 20.63 6.04
C SER A 108 14.20 21.99 5.72
N ASP A 109 13.99 22.95 6.61
CA ASP A 109 14.69 24.24 6.62
C ASP A 109 16.10 24.08 7.22
#